data_AF-C7HA58-F1
#
_entry.id   AF-C7HA58-F1
#
_cell.length_a   1.000
_cell.length_b   1.000
_cell.length_c   1.000
_cell.angle_alpha   90.00
_cell.angle_beta   90.00
_cell.angle_gamma   90.00
#
_symmetry.space_group_name_H-M   'P 1'
#
loop_
_entity.id
_entity.type
_entity.pdbx_description
1 polymer ?
#
loop_
_entity_poly.entity_id
_entity_poly.type
_entity_poly.pdbx_seq_one_letter_code
_entity_poly.pdbx_strand_id
1 'polypeptide(L)'
;MQKCDLLYLNLSFIEQHYSEDISIEDISSFCGLNRSYFSKVFRDTMGESPQGFLLHYRMARAAQLLTESRLPISTISTMVSYPNQLHFSRAFKNVYGISPRDYRAKHLAL
;
A
#
# COMPACT_ATOMS: atom_id res chain seq x y z
N MET A 1 -12.08 22.68 -5.57
CA MET A 1 -11.93 21.41 -4.85
C MET A 1 -11.34 21.71 -3.48
N GLN A 2 -12.02 21.38 -2.39
CA GLN A 2 -11.53 21.61 -1.04
C GLN A 2 -10.43 20.58 -0.71
N LYS A 3 -9.56 20.88 0.25
CA LYS A 3 -8.45 19.98 0.65
C LYS A 3 -8.95 18.61 1.15
N CYS A 4 -10.13 18.56 1.77
CA CYS A 4 -10.80 17.33 2.20
C CYS A 4 -11.27 16.47 1.03
N ASP A 5 -11.80 17.08 -0.04
CA ASP A 5 -12.27 16.35 -1.22
C ASP A 5 -11.11 15.65 -1.92
N LEU A 6 -9.96 16.33 -2.01
CA LEU A 6 -8.72 15.77 -2.55
C LEU A 6 -8.25 14.54 -1.77
N LEU A 7 -8.29 14.61 -0.43
CA LEU A 7 -7.91 13.49 0.42
C LEU A 7 -8.80 12.28 0.20
N TYR A 8 -10.11 12.49 0.18
CA TYR A 8 -11.08 11.42 -0.03
C TYR A 8 -10.86 10.75 -1.39
N LEU A 9 -10.65 11.54 -2.44
CA LEU A 9 -10.40 11.02 -3.80
C LEU A 9 -9.13 10.15 -3.86
N ASN A 10 -8.05 10.59 -3.20
CA ASN A 10 -6.79 9.84 -3.14
C ASN A 10 -6.94 8.50 -2.44
N LEU A 11 -7.60 8.49 -1.28
CA LEU A 11 -7.79 7.28 -0.49
C LEU A 11 -8.68 6.29 -1.23
N SER A 12 -9.77 6.77 -1.83
CA SER A 12 -10.66 5.94 -2.65
C SER A 12 -9.93 5.31 -3.84
N PHE A 13 -9.06 6.07 -4.51
CA PHE A 13 -8.28 5.54 -5.64
C PHE A 13 -7.30 4.46 -5.17
N ILE A 14 -6.55 4.72 -4.10
CA ILE A 14 -5.60 3.74 -3.55
C ILE A 14 -6.32 2.48 -3.08
N GLU A 15 -7.46 2.61 -2.39
CA GLU A 15 -8.24 1.47 -1.93
C GLU A 15 -8.73 0.57 -3.07
N GLN A 16 -9.12 1.17 -4.21
CA GLN A 16 -9.62 0.44 -5.36
C GLN A 16 -8.49 -0.17 -6.20
N HIS A 17 -7.33 0.47 -6.27
CA HIS A 17 -6.27 0.11 -7.23
C HIS A 17 -4.94 -0.35 -6.60
N TYR A 18 -4.82 -0.45 -5.27
CA TYR A 18 -3.54 -0.85 -4.63
C TYR A 18 -3.00 -2.21 -5.10
N SER A 19 -3.87 -3.13 -5.52
CA SER A 19 -3.51 -4.45 -6.03
C SER A 19 -2.99 -4.42 -7.46
N GLU A 20 -3.09 -3.29 -8.15
CA GLU A 20 -2.62 -3.07 -9.51
C GLU A 20 -1.22 -2.42 -9.51
N ASP A 21 -0.55 -2.41 -10.67
CA ASP A 21 0.73 -1.71 -10.84
C ASP A 21 0.51 -0.21 -11.09
N ILE A 22 -0.04 0.48 -10.09
CA ILE A 22 -0.27 1.93 -10.15
C ILE A 22 1.00 2.72 -9.78
N SER A 23 1.24 3.78 -10.53
CA SER A 23 2.26 4.79 -10.25
C SER A 23 1.67 5.99 -9.51
N ILE A 24 2.54 6.84 -8.96
CA ILE A 24 2.12 8.11 -8.35
C ILE A 24 1.57 9.08 -9.42
N GLU A 25 2.00 8.94 -10.68
CA GLU A 25 1.49 9.74 -11.79
C GLU A 25 0.02 9.41 -12.08
N ASP A 26 -0.37 8.13 -11.95
CA ASP A 26 -1.75 7.69 -12.18
C ASP A 26 -2.69 8.32 -11.12
N ILE A 27 -2.27 8.30 -9.86
CA ILE A 27 -3.03 8.90 -8.74
C ILE A 27 -3.16 10.41 -8.94
N SER A 28 -2.06 11.09 -9.29
CA SER A 28 -2.10 12.54 -9.50
C SER A 28 -2.98 12.92 -10.70
N SER A 29 -2.89 12.15 -11.79
CA SER A 29 -3.69 12.36 -12.99
C SER A 29 -5.18 12.16 -12.71
N PHE A 30 -5.55 11.15 -11.92
CA PHE A 30 -6.93 10.93 -11.47
C PHE A 30 -7.48 12.12 -10.69
N CYS A 31 -6.62 12.82 -9.93
CA CYS A 31 -6.99 14.00 -9.17
C CYS A 31 -6.92 15.31 -9.98
N GLY A 32 -6.55 15.26 -11.26
CA GLY A 32 -6.36 16.44 -12.11
C GLY A 32 -5.18 17.31 -11.68
N LEU A 33 -4.17 16.73 -11.03
CA LEU A 33 -2.99 17.43 -10.52
C LEU A 33 -1.72 16.93 -11.20
N ASN A 34 -0.73 17.81 -11.36
CA ASN A 34 0.62 17.35 -11.68
C ASN A 34 1.25 16.67 -10.47
N ARG A 35 2.12 15.69 -10.72
CA ARG A 35 2.77 14.86 -9.70
C ARG A 35 3.50 15.64 -8.60
N SER A 36 4.20 16.72 -8.94
CA SER A 36 4.97 17.51 -7.95
C SER A 36 4.05 18.22 -6.96
N TYR A 37 3.01 18.88 -7.48
CA TYR A 37 2.01 19.54 -6.66
C TYR A 37 1.21 18.53 -5.83
N PHE A 38 0.80 17.42 -6.46
CA PHE A 38 0.15 16.31 -5.77
C PHE A 38 0.98 15.79 -4.60
N SER A 39 2.26 15.47 -4.83
CA SER A 39 3.15 14.93 -3.80
C SER A 39 3.35 15.90 -2.64
N LYS A 40 3.43 17.21 -2.93
CA LYS A 40 3.51 18.26 -1.91
C LYS A 40 2.22 18.32 -1.08
N VAL A 41 1.07 18.48 -1.74
CA VAL A 41 -0.23 18.59 -1.06
C VAL A 41 -0.52 17.33 -0.25
N PHE A 42 -0.27 16.15 -0.82
CA PHE A 42 -0.47 14.87 -0.13
C PHE A 42 0.38 14.81 1.14
N ARG A 43 1.69 15.11 1.06
CA ARG A 43 2.57 15.09 2.23
C ARG A 43 2.19 16.11 3.29
N ASP A 44 1.84 17.33 2.87
CA ASP A 44 1.40 18.40 3.78
C ASP A 44 0.08 18.06 4.50
N THR A 45 -0.62 17.01 4.05
CA THR A 45 -1.92 16.62 4.60
C THR A 45 -1.89 15.26 5.32
N MET A 46 -1.15 14.29 4.78
CA MET A 46 -1.04 12.93 5.31
C MET A 46 0.20 12.72 6.20
N GLY A 47 1.16 13.65 6.18
CA GLY A 47 2.41 13.54 6.92
C GLY A 47 3.47 12.66 6.25
N GLU A 48 3.14 11.97 5.15
CA GLU A 48 4.07 11.13 4.40
C GLU A 48 3.92 11.28 2.88
N SER A 49 4.86 10.74 2.10
CA SER A 49 4.77 10.80 0.64
C SER A 49 3.68 9.86 0.12
N PRO A 50 3.08 10.13 -1.06
CA PRO A 50 2.13 9.21 -1.68
C PRO A 50 2.66 7.78 -1.84
N GLN A 51 3.95 7.65 -2.17
CA GLN A 51 4.61 6.36 -2.33
C GLN A 51 4.79 5.63 -1.00
N GLY A 52 5.12 6.35 0.08
CA GLY A 52 5.18 5.79 1.43
C GLY A 52 3.81 5.29 1.87
N PHE A 53 2.78 6.10 1.66
CA PHE A 53 1.41 5.73 2.00
C PHE A 53 0.95 4.49 1.24
N LEU A 54 1.16 4.42 -0.08
CA LEU A 54 0.81 3.26 -0.90
C LEU A 54 1.54 1.99 -0.44
N LEU A 55 2.83 2.11 -0.10
CA LEU A 55 3.60 1.01 0.49
C LEU A 55 2.97 0.53 1.81
N HIS A 56 2.70 1.43 2.75
CA HIS A 56 2.10 1.09 4.04
C HIS A 56 0.72 0.45 3.88
N TYR A 57 -0.10 0.99 2.98
CA TYR A 57 -1.42 0.44 2.66
C TYR A 57 -1.31 -1.01 2.13
N ARG A 58 -0.46 -1.25 1.13
CA ARG A 58 -0.22 -2.60 0.59
C ARG A 58 0.28 -3.57 1.66
N MET A 59 1.20 -3.14 2.52
CA MET A 59 1.72 -3.98 3.59
C MET A 59 0.67 -4.27 4.65
N ALA A 60 -0.21 -3.31 4.99
CA ALA A 60 -1.33 -3.52 5.90
C ALA A 60 -2.33 -4.54 5.37
N ARG A 61 -2.68 -4.47 4.07
CA ARG A 61 -3.52 -5.49 3.41
C ARG A 61 -2.84 -6.86 3.39
N ALA A 62 -1.54 -6.92 3.16
CA ALA A 62 -0.78 -8.17 3.24
C ALA A 62 -0.80 -8.76 4.67
N ALA A 63 -0.65 -7.92 5.70
CA ALA A 63 -0.70 -8.35 7.09
C ALA A 63 -2.06 -8.97 7.45
N GLN A 64 -3.17 -8.35 7.03
CA GLN A 64 -4.52 -8.90 7.18
C GLN A 64 -4.65 -10.27 6.49
N LEU A 65 -4.24 -10.38 5.22
CA LEU A 65 -4.29 -11.64 4.48
C LEU A 65 -3.41 -12.74 5.11
N LEU A 66 -2.29 -12.36 5.72
CA LEU A 66 -1.38 -13.31 6.40
C LEU A 66 -2.03 -13.90 7.66
N THR A 67 -2.88 -13.16 8.36
CA THR A 67 -3.53 -13.58 9.61
C THR A 67 -4.90 -14.21 9.40
N GLU A 68 -5.61 -13.82 8.34
CA GLU A 68 -6.99 -14.26 8.06
C GLU A 68 -7.08 -15.41 7.06
N SER A 69 -5.95 -15.86 6.48
CA SER A 69 -5.95 -16.91 5.48
C SER A 69 -4.75 -17.84 5.56
N ARG A 70 -4.89 -19.02 4.93
CA ARG A 70 -3.80 -19.98 4.71
C ARG A 70 -3.15 -19.84 3.32
N LEU A 71 -3.41 -18.75 2.61
CA LEU A 71 -2.88 -18.55 1.26
C LEU A 71 -1.34 -18.61 1.25
N PRO A 72 -0.71 -19.14 0.20
CA PRO A 72 0.74 -19.06 0.06
C PRO A 72 1.23 -17.61 0.13
N ILE A 73 2.40 -17.38 0.74
CA ILE A 73 2.99 -16.04 0.83
C ILE A 73 3.21 -15.45 -0.57
N SER A 74 3.53 -16.28 -1.57
CA SER A 74 3.66 -15.88 -2.97
C SER A 74 2.35 -15.37 -3.55
N THR A 75 1.22 -16.00 -3.24
CA THR A 75 -0.11 -15.54 -3.65
C THR A 75 -0.43 -14.18 -3.03
N ILE A 76 -0.22 -14.03 -1.72
CA ILE A 76 -0.45 -12.75 -1.02
C ILE A 76 0.43 -11.64 -1.60
N SER A 77 1.70 -11.94 -1.88
CA SER A 77 2.64 -11.02 -2.54
C SER A 77 2.06 -10.47 -3.84
N THR A 78 1.55 -11.32 -4.72
CA THR A 78 0.91 -10.91 -5.98
C THR A 78 -0.36 -10.10 -5.75
N MET A 79 -1.19 -10.47 -4.77
CA MET A 79 -2.45 -9.76 -4.45
C MET A 79 -2.24 -8.32 -3.99
N VAL A 80 -1.05 -7.99 -3.48
CA VAL A 80 -0.69 -6.62 -3.07
C VAL A 80 0.27 -5.92 -4.05
N SER A 81 0.27 -6.35 -5.31
CA SER A 81 1.10 -5.78 -6.39
C SER A 81 2.62 -5.93 -6.17
N TYR A 82 3.05 -7.06 -5.60
CA TYR A 82 4.46 -7.46 -5.54
C TYR A 82 4.65 -8.82 -6.23
N PRO A 83 4.85 -8.87 -7.56
CA PRO A 83 5.06 -10.13 -8.26
C PRO A 83 6.38 -10.83 -7.85
N ASN A 84 7.35 -10.07 -7.35
CA ASN A 84 8.60 -10.60 -6.81
C ASN A 84 8.50 -10.79 -5.28
N GLN A 85 8.45 -12.04 -4.84
CA GLN A 85 8.31 -12.41 -3.43
C GLN A 85 9.47 -11.96 -2.54
N LEU A 86 10.70 -11.86 -3.07
CA LEU A 86 11.85 -11.37 -2.32
C LEU A 86 11.72 -9.87 -2.05
N HIS A 87 11.26 -9.10 -3.04
CA HIS A 87 10.99 -7.67 -2.87
C HIS A 87 9.85 -7.43 -1.87
N PHE A 88 8.77 -8.21 -1.97
CA PHE A 88 7.69 -8.20 -1.00
C PHE A 88 8.19 -8.47 0.42
N SER A 89 8.96 -9.54 0.61
CA SER A 89 9.44 -9.94 1.93
C SER A 89 10.34 -8.87 2.57
N ARG A 90 11.16 -8.20 1.76
CA ARG A 90 11.98 -7.06 2.21
C ARG A 90 11.12 -5.85 2.58
N ALA A 91 10.18 -5.47 1.72
CA ALA A 91 9.26 -4.36 1.97
C ALA A 91 8.43 -4.60 3.25
N PHE A 92 7.86 -5.80 3.39
CA PHE A 92 7.08 -6.19 4.56
C PHE A 92 7.91 -6.14 5.84
N LYS A 93 9.13 -6.70 5.81
CA LYS A 93 10.05 -6.64 6.95
C LYS A 93 10.45 -5.21 7.31
N ASN A 94 10.62 -4.34 6.32
CA ASN A 94 10.94 -2.93 6.59
C ASN A 94 9.78 -2.21 7.31
N VAL A 95 8.53 -2.56 7.00
CA VAL A 95 7.34 -1.95 7.62
C VAL A 95 7.02 -2.57 8.99
N TYR A 96 7.08 -3.90 9.12
CA TYR A 96 6.63 -4.63 10.31
C TYR A 96 7.76 -5.16 11.21
N GLY A 97 9.02 -4.99 10.83
CA GLY A 97 10.20 -5.45 11.56
C GLY A 97 10.53 -6.94 11.46
N ILE A 98 9.60 -7.77 10.98
CA ILE A 98 9.76 -9.24 10.85
C ILE A 98 9.30 -9.74 9.47
N SER A 99 9.72 -10.94 9.09
CA SER A 99 9.36 -11.50 7.77
C SER A 99 7.86 -11.82 7.69
N PRO A 100 7.26 -11.88 6.49
CA PRO A 100 5.86 -12.31 6.32
C PRO A 100 5.56 -13.68 6.94
N ARG A 101 6.52 -14.60 6.86
CA ARG A 101 6.41 -15.95 7.43
C ARG A 101 6.35 -15.90 8.96
N ASP A 102 7.25 -15.14 9.58
CA ASP A 102 7.30 -15.01 11.03
C ASP A 102 6.09 -14.23 11.56
N TYR A 103 5.66 -13.19 10.82
CA TYR A 103 4.45 -12.44 11.11
C TYR A 103 3.23 -13.35 11.15
N ARG A 104 3.05 -14.19 10.11
CA ARG A 104 1.99 -15.20 10.10
C ARG A 104 2.11 -16.12 11.31
N ALA A 105 3.27 -16.74 11.54
CA ALA A 105 3.44 -17.70 12.62
C ALA A 105 3.10 -17.12 14.01
N LYS A 106 3.38 -15.83 14.22
CA LYS A 106 3.10 -15.12 15.48
C LYS A 106 1.65 -14.69 15.65
N HIS A 107 0.95 -14.40 14.56
CA HIS A 107 -0.36 -13.74 14.58
C HIS A 107 -1.51 -14.57 13.96
N LEU A 108 -1.24 -15.80 13.55
CA LEU A 108 -2.26 -16.67 12.96
C LEU A 108 -3.35 -16.99 13.99
N ALA A 109 -4.50 -16.37 13.83
CA ALA A 109 -5.71 -16.66 14.59
C ALA A 109 -6.54 -17.65 13.79
N LEU A 110 -6.24 -18.95 13.93
CA LEU A 110 -7.02 -20.04 13.34
C LEU A 110 -7.53 -20.98 14.42
#